data_AF-L7N607-F1
#
_entry.id   AF-L7N607-F1
#
_cell.length_a   1.000
_cell.length_b   1.000
_cell.length_c   1.000
_cell.angle_alpha   90.00
_cell.angle_beta   90.00
_cell.angle_gamma   90.00
#
_symmetry.space_group_name_H-M   'P 1'
#
loop_
_entity.id
_entity.type
_entity.pdbx_description
1 polymer ?
#
loop_
_entity_poly.entity_id
_entity_poly.type
_entity_poly.pdbx_seq_one_letter_code
_entity_poly.pdbx_strand_id
1 'polypeptide(L)'
;MAVTLDRAVEASEIVDALKPFGVTQVDVAAVIQVSDRAVRGWRTGDIRPERYDRLAQLRDLVLLLSDSLTPRGVGQWLHAKNRLLDGQRPVDLLAKDRYEDVRSAAESFIDGAYV
;
A
#
# COMPACT_ATOMS: atom_id res chain seq x y z
N MET A 1 -32.29 7.04 -8.47
CA MET A 1 -31.22 6.08 -8.10
C MET A 1 -29.95 6.60 -8.72
N ALA A 2 -29.10 7.27 -7.93
CA ALA A 2 -27.80 7.72 -8.42
C ALA A 2 -26.98 6.46 -8.71
N VAL A 3 -26.45 6.36 -9.92
CA VAL A 3 -25.41 5.40 -10.24
C VAL A 3 -24.23 5.83 -9.37
N THR A 4 -24.04 5.17 -8.23
CA THR A 4 -22.76 5.25 -7.52
C THR A 4 -21.74 4.83 -8.56
N LEU A 5 -20.96 5.77 -9.06
CA LEU A 5 -19.83 5.43 -9.91
C LEU A 5 -19.01 4.46 -9.08
N ASP A 6 -19.03 3.18 -9.43
CA ASP A 6 -18.04 2.23 -8.97
C ASP A 6 -16.71 2.96 -9.14
N ARG A 7 -15.98 3.18 -8.04
CA ARG A 7 -14.67 3.82 -8.11
C ARG A 7 -13.92 3.06 -9.20
N ALA A 8 -13.47 3.75 -10.25
CA ALA A 8 -13.09 3.19 -11.56
C ALA A 8 -11.95 2.12 -11.57
N VAL A 9 -11.51 1.68 -10.39
CA VAL A 9 -10.63 0.53 -10.17
C VAL A 9 -11.18 -0.26 -8.97
N GLU A 10 -11.48 -1.53 -9.22
CA GLU A 10 -11.98 -2.46 -8.20
C GLU A 10 -10.90 -2.74 -7.14
N ALA A 11 -11.27 -2.86 -5.87
CA ALA A 11 -10.31 -3.15 -4.80
C ALA A 11 -9.49 -4.43 -5.06
N SER A 12 -10.11 -5.41 -5.74
CA SER A 12 -9.45 -6.65 -6.14
C SER A 12 -8.37 -6.44 -7.21
N GLU A 13 -8.58 -5.51 -8.15
CA GLU A 13 -7.59 -5.16 -9.18
C GLU A 13 -6.38 -4.48 -8.57
N ILE A 14 -6.58 -3.59 -7.59
CA ILE A 14 -5.47 -2.96 -6.85
C ILE A 14 -4.64 -4.04 -6.15
N VAL A 15 -5.29 -4.97 -5.43
CA VAL A 15 -4.58 -6.06 -4.75
C VAL A 15 -3.81 -6.94 -5.73
N ASP A 16 -4.40 -7.26 -6.88
CA ASP A 16 -3.73 -8.05 -7.92
C ASP A 16 -2.51 -7.31 -8.51
N ALA A 17 -2.61 -5.99 -8.72
CA ALA A 17 -1.52 -5.15 -9.21
C ALA A 17 -0.36 -5.00 -8.23
N LEU A 18 -0.60 -5.19 -6.92
CA LEU A 18 0.43 -5.09 -5.88
C LEU A 18 1.29 -6.35 -5.73
N LYS A 19 0.81 -7.52 -6.19
CA LYS A 19 1.51 -8.81 -6.06
C LYS A 19 2.94 -8.82 -6.62
N PRO A 20 3.23 -8.27 -7.82
CA PRO A 20 4.58 -8.28 -8.38
C PRO A 20 5.61 -7.52 -7.52
N PHE A 21 5.14 -6.60 -6.66
CA PHE A 21 5.97 -5.84 -5.74
C PHE A 21 6.23 -6.56 -4.42
N GLY A 22 5.79 -7.81 -4.29
CA GLY A 22 5.97 -8.60 -3.07
C GLY A 22 5.04 -8.20 -1.92
N VAL A 23 4.02 -7.39 -2.19
CA VAL A 23 2.95 -7.09 -1.23
C VAL A 23 2.05 -8.32 -1.11
N THR A 24 1.91 -8.84 0.10
CA THR A 24 1.12 -10.03 0.39
C THR A 24 -0.31 -9.68 0.81
N GLN A 25 -1.19 -10.67 0.80
CA GLN A 25 -2.55 -10.51 1.32
C GLN A 25 -2.57 -10.12 2.81
N VAL A 26 -1.58 -10.60 3.57
CA VAL A 26 -1.41 -10.27 4.99
C VAL A 26 -1.04 -8.80 5.15
N ASP A 27 -0.19 -8.26 4.29
CA ASP A 27 0.18 -6.83 4.32
C ASP A 27 -1.02 -5.95 4.00
N VAL A 28 -1.78 -6.30 2.96
CA VAL A 28 -3.02 -5.61 2.58
C VAL A 28 -4.02 -5.62 3.75
N ALA A 29 -4.21 -6.77 4.39
CA ALA A 29 -5.09 -6.89 5.55
C ALA A 29 -4.63 -6.02 6.72
N ALA A 30 -3.32 -6.01 7.01
CA ALA A 30 -2.72 -5.22 8.08
C ALA A 30 -2.86 -3.71 7.84
N VAL A 31 -2.50 -3.24 6.64
CA VAL A 31 -2.57 -1.82 6.25
C VAL A 31 -4.00 -1.30 6.28
N ILE A 32 -4.94 -2.09 5.77
CA ILE A 32 -6.34 -1.66 5.66
C ILE A 32 -7.09 -1.90 7.00
N GLN A 33 -6.42 -2.48 7.99
CA GLN A 33 -6.95 -2.85 9.31
C GLN A 33 -8.21 -3.71 9.22
N VAL A 34 -8.11 -4.76 8.42
CA VAL A 34 -9.17 -5.75 8.22
C VAL A 34 -8.66 -7.15 8.46
N SER A 35 -9.56 -8.10 8.70
CA SER A 35 -9.18 -9.50 8.71
C SER A 35 -8.85 -9.97 7.29
N ASP A 36 -7.93 -10.93 7.17
CA ASP A 36 -7.60 -11.61 5.91
C ASP A 36 -8.84 -12.14 5.17
N ARG A 37 -9.83 -12.64 5.94
CA ARG A 37 -11.13 -13.10 5.41
C ARG A 37 -11.92 -11.98 4.72
N ALA A 38 -11.86 -10.75 5.22
CA ALA A 38 -12.54 -9.61 4.61
C ALA A 38 -11.93 -9.26 3.24
N VAL A 39 -10.59 -9.34 3.11
CA VAL A 39 -9.88 -9.10 1.84
C VAL A 39 -10.30 -10.09 0.76
N ARG A 40 -10.49 -11.38 1.12
CA ARG A 40 -10.98 -12.40 0.19
C ARG A 40 -12.41 -12.13 -0.32
N GLY A 41 -13.21 -11.41 0.45
CA GLY A 41 -14.61 -11.08 0.13
C GLY A 41 -14.78 -9.91 -0.84
N TRP A 42 -13.73 -9.13 -1.14
CA TRP A 42 -13.82 -7.93 -2.00
C TRP A 42 -14.09 -8.23 -3.47
N ARG A 43 -13.91 -9.48 -3.93
CA ARG A 43 -14.40 -9.91 -5.25
C ARG A 43 -15.93 -9.92 -5.35
N THR A 44 -16.64 -9.81 -4.22
CA THR A 44 -18.09 -10.05 -4.13
C THR A 44 -18.84 -9.01 -3.29
N GLY A 45 -18.20 -7.95 -2.78
CA GLY A 45 -18.88 -7.01 -1.89
C GLY A 45 -18.22 -5.65 -1.71
N ASP A 46 -19.04 -4.69 -1.26
CA ASP A 46 -18.70 -3.28 -1.01
C ASP A 46 -17.57 -3.10 0.02
N ILE A 47 -16.53 -2.39 -0.40
CA ILE A 47 -15.49 -1.86 0.49
C ILE A 47 -15.92 -0.50 1.04
N ARG A 48 -15.75 -0.27 2.35
CA ARG A 48 -16.03 1.04 2.94
C ARG A 48 -15.06 2.10 2.38
N PRO A 49 -15.50 3.35 2.16
CA PRO A 49 -14.66 4.42 1.60
C PRO A 49 -13.31 4.58 2.31
N GLU A 50 -13.28 4.58 3.64
CA GLU A 50 -12.07 4.79 4.43
C GLU A 50 -11.04 3.65 4.21
N ARG A 51 -11.54 2.43 3.99
CA ARG A 51 -10.69 1.25 3.73
C ARG A 51 -10.13 1.27 2.31
N TYR A 52 -10.92 1.74 1.36
CA TYR A 52 -10.43 1.96 0.01
C TYR A 52 -9.36 3.05 0.01
N ASP A 53 -9.53 4.14 0.77
CA ASP A 53 -8.55 5.22 0.82
C ASP A 53 -7.19 4.71 1.34
N ARG A 54 -7.18 3.81 2.33
CA ARG A 54 -5.94 3.13 2.78
C ARG A 54 -5.34 2.19 1.73
N LEU A 55 -6.18 1.48 0.97
CA LEU A 55 -5.71 0.66 -0.15
C LEU A 55 -5.10 1.52 -1.27
N ALA A 56 -5.71 2.66 -1.57
CA ALA A 56 -5.22 3.63 -2.54
C ALA A 56 -3.89 4.24 -2.08
N GLN A 57 -3.76 4.60 -0.80
CA GLN A 57 -2.50 5.04 -0.20
C GLN A 57 -1.37 4.03 -0.36
N LEU A 58 -1.63 2.74 -0.10
CA LEU A 58 -0.64 1.69 -0.33
C LEU A 58 -0.23 1.58 -1.80
N ARG A 59 -1.20 1.65 -2.71
CA ARG A 59 -0.95 1.69 -4.16
C ARG A 59 -0.07 2.88 -4.55
N ASP A 60 -0.40 4.07 -4.05
CA ASP A 60 0.30 5.30 -4.41
C ASP A 60 1.75 5.28 -3.93
N LEU A 61 2.02 4.72 -2.74
CA LEU A 61 3.39 4.47 -2.25
C LEU A 61 4.16 3.49 -3.13
N VAL A 62 3.52 2.40 -3.55
CA VAL A 62 4.16 1.40 -4.41
C VAL A 62 4.49 1.99 -5.78
N LEU A 63 3.59 2.80 -6.35
CA LEU A 63 3.84 3.51 -7.60
C LEU A 63 5.01 4.49 -7.45
N LEU A 64 4.99 5.32 -6.42
CA LEU A 64 6.07 6.26 -6.11
C LEU A 64 7.44 5.56 -6.04
N LEU A 65 7.53 4.46 -5.29
CA LEU A 65 8.79 3.70 -5.18
C LEU A 65 9.17 3.00 -6.49
N SER A 66 8.20 2.57 -7.29
CA SER A 66 8.44 1.86 -8.55
C SER A 66 9.06 2.73 -9.65
N ASP A 67 8.96 4.06 -9.53
CA ASP A 67 9.61 4.99 -10.44
C ASP A 67 11.15 4.92 -10.34
N SER A 68 11.69 4.43 -9.22
CA SER A 68 13.13 4.34 -8.96
C SER A 68 13.62 2.95 -8.59
N LEU A 69 12.74 2.06 -8.13
CA LEU A 69 13.09 0.72 -7.67
C LEU A 69 12.50 -0.36 -8.58
N THR A 70 13.24 -1.45 -8.75
CA THR A 70 12.66 -2.69 -9.31
C THR A 70 11.50 -3.18 -8.44
N PRO A 71 10.55 -3.98 -8.96
CA PRO A 71 9.45 -4.52 -8.15
C PRO A 71 9.93 -5.26 -6.89
N ARG A 72 11.02 -6.02 -7.01
CA ARG A 72 11.68 -6.66 -5.86
C ARG A 72 12.23 -5.65 -4.86
N GLY A 73 12.81 -4.55 -5.35
CA GLY A 73 13.33 -3.45 -4.54
C GLY A 73 12.23 -2.75 -3.73
N VAL A 74 11.07 -2.50 -4.35
CA VAL A 74 9.89 -1.96 -3.65
C VAL A 74 9.48 -2.88 -2.50
N GLY A 75 9.33 -4.18 -2.78
CA GLY A 75 9.00 -5.17 -1.75
C GLY A 75 10.02 -5.22 -0.62
N GLN A 76 11.31 -5.16 -0.96
CA GLN A 76 12.39 -5.10 0.04
C GLN A 76 12.31 -3.84 0.88
N TRP A 77 12.08 -2.67 0.28
CA TRP A 77 11.97 -1.40 0.98
C TRP A 77 10.80 -1.43 1.98
N LEU A 78 9.63 -1.90 1.55
CA LEU A 78 8.43 -2.00 2.37
C LEU A 78 8.58 -2.91 3.60
N HIS A 79 9.37 -3.99 3.47
CA HIS A 79 9.54 -4.99 4.52
C HIS A 79 10.83 -4.85 5.32
N ALA A 80 11.79 -4.04 4.86
CA ALA A 80 13.05 -3.82 5.56
C ALA A 80 12.91 -2.82 6.70
N LYS A 81 13.77 -2.96 7.71
CA LYS A 81 13.96 -1.90 8.71
C LYS A 81 14.53 -0.67 8.00
N ASN A 82 13.82 0.44 8.08
CA ASN A 82 14.18 1.64 7.36
C ASN A 82 14.78 2.69 8.31
N ARG A 83 16.00 3.16 8.00
CA ARG A 83 16.71 4.18 8.80
C ARG A 83 15.99 5.53 8.84
N LEU A 84 15.22 5.86 7.80
CA LEU A 84 14.41 7.08 7.72
C LEU A 84 13.14 6.97 8.60
N LEU A 85 12.86 5.77 9.11
CA LEU A 85 11.69 5.44 9.93
C LEU A 85 12.12 4.87 11.30
N ASP A 86 13.27 5.33 11.82
CA ASP A 86 13.83 4.91 13.11
C ASP A 86 14.01 3.38 13.23
N GLY A 87 14.30 2.71 12.12
CA GLY A 87 14.47 1.26 12.06
C GLY A 87 13.16 0.46 12.08
N GLN A 88 12.00 1.11 11.99
CA GLN A 88 10.71 0.44 11.81
C GLN A 88 10.53 0.00 10.34
N ARG A 89 9.70 -1.01 10.13
CA ARG A 89 9.32 -1.45 8.77
C ARG A 89 8.17 -0.59 8.26
N PRO A 90 8.22 -0.08 7.02
CA PRO A 90 7.12 0.68 6.43
C PRO A 90 5.74 0.01 6.56
N VAL A 91 5.63 -1.29 6.28
CA VAL A 91 4.35 -2.03 6.39
C VAL A 91 3.76 -2.00 7.81
N ASP A 92 4.61 -2.05 8.85
CA ASP A 92 4.16 -1.98 10.24
C ASP A 92 3.63 -0.58 10.60
N LEU A 93 4.20 0.46 9.99
CA LEU A 93 3.78 1.85 10.20
C LEU A 93 2.48 2.16 9.45
N LEU A 94 2.34 1.66 8.22
CA LEU A 94 1.09 1.74 7.47
C LEU A 94 -0.07 1.07 8.22
N ALA A 95 0.16 -0.09 8.84
CA ALA A 95 -0.84 -0.75 9.69
C ALA A 95 -1.23 0.07 10.94
N LYS A 96 -0.41 1.03 11.35
CA LYS A 96 -0.64 1.96 12.47
C LYS A 96 -1.18 3.32 12.01
N ASP A 97 -1.67 3.43 10.77
CA ASP A 97 -2.20 4.67 10.19
C ASP A 97 -1.15 5.80 10.06
N ARG A 98 0.13 5.43 10.02
CA ARG A 98 1.27 6.36 9.87
C ARG A 98 1.70 6.52 8.41
N TYR A 99 0.72 6.78 7.55
CA TYR A 99 0.95 6.90 6.10
C TYR A 99 1.91 8.04 5.75
N GLU A 100 1.68 9.24 6.29
CA GLU A 100 2.49 10.43 5.94
C GLU A 100 3.96 10.26 6.28
N ASP A 101 4.28 9.56 7.37
CA ASP A 101 5.67 9.28 7.75
C ASP A 101 6.35 8.35 6.75
N VAL A 102 5.65 7.31 6.31
CA VAL A 102 6.14 6.35 5.31
C VAL A 102 6.29 7.04 3.95
N ARG A 103 5.34 7.90 3.58
CA ARG A 103 5.40 8.69 2.36
C ARG A 103 6.57 9.65 2.34
N SER A 104 6.76 10.44 3.40
CA SER A 104 7.88 11.37 3.51
C SER A 104 9.23 10.65 3.44
N ALA A 105 9.34 9.46 4.06
CA ALA A 105 10.53 8.62 3.95
C ALA A 105 10.75 8.06 2.53
N ALA A 106 9.68 7.71 1.81
CA ALA A 106 9.77 7.26 0.42
C ALA A 106 10.24 8.39 -0.51
N GLU A 107 9.65 9.58 -0.39
CA GLU A 107 10.05 10.78 -1.13
C GLU A 107 11.52 11.12 -0.86
N SER A 108 11.94 11.16 0.41
CA SER A 108 13.33 11.41 0.79
C SER A 108 14.31 10.34 0.28
N PHE A 109 13.87 9.08 0.23
CA PHE A 109 14.69 7.98 -0.30
C PHE A 109 14.90 8.12 -1.80
N ILE A 110 13.87 8.53 -2.54
CA ILE A 110 13.93 8.75 -3.99
C ILE A 110 14.77 9.98 -4.30
N ASP A 111 14.51 11.12 -3.65
CA ASP A 111 15.28 12.35 -3.84
C ASP A 111 16.77 12.15 -3.54
N GLY A 112 17.09 11.40 -2.47
CA GLY A 112 18.45 11.03 -2.12
C GLY A 112 19.11 10.03 -3.08
N ALA A 113 18.35 9.34 -3.92
CA ALA A 113 18.86 8.47 -4.98
C ALA A 113 19.18 9.22 -6.28
N TYR A 114 18.69 10.46 -6.44
CA TYR A 114 18.89 11.31 -7.62
C TYR A 114 20.02 12.36 -7.48
N VAL A 115 20.86 12.27 -6.44
CA VAL A 115 22.00 13.19 -6.19
C VAL A 115 23.31 12.67 -6.79
#